data_AF-A0AAD9PMJ4-F1
#
_entry.id   AF-A0AAD9PMJ4-F1
#
_cell.length_a   1.000
_cell.length_b   1.000
_cell.length_c   1.000
_cell.angle_alpha   90.00
_cell.angle_beta   90.00
_cell.angle_gamma   90.00
#
_symmetry.space_group_name_H-M   'P 1'
#
loop_
_entity.id
_entity.type
_entity.pdbx_description
1 polymer ?
#
loop_
_entity_poly.entity_id
_entity_poly.type
_entity_poly.pdbx_seq_one_letter_code
_entity_poly.pdbx_strand_id
1 'polypeptide(L)'
;MKCPKDVNGVKYSIFPKNPEKRAYSHRLPGNVWTQDIVVYEVEVTEIFGTVFEDIIQLRCNDENEMLIIKYPNDGILVRRQNFGLLYLCVRENINISAGMLRTLGDHMFIQTILIPNYNYVNTGYYILDPLNFGVGLTRISLSSECIITHGCGNIPTKLFLNHDRYNPMTNVRSCEIDIMKNPNIGFYCEGILDPPDCCHSLYDETNNLITLMNTSWDLIEHHGTLMRIHFSRYMHSKQFRGSCYCREVRTKIILSQITLKRNTEHVCNIANMVMKNRIRPLTDYWCNVILHSGDSLNIIFPTENGHYDEDASSFVLDRNVEHHCISALVPRNASTHCIVEINYWNDPLYRTTSLYRIFGNDVLTIDDSNRKNGHIVITYNNKPSRKQLQSIIVLKYIWIYLCNDQFKSENVFSNVVVTIVPRDYSY
;
A
#
# COMPACT_ATOMS: atom_id res chain seq x y z
N MET A 1 17.80 10.59 -19.92
CA MET A 1 18.68 9.49 -20.36
C MET A 1 18.91 9.62 -21.86
N LYS A 2 20.15 9.45 -22.34
CA LYS A 2 20.46 9.38 -23.77
C LYS A 2 20.88 7.95 -24.11
N CYS A 3 20.35 7.39 -25.18
CA CYS A 3 20.71 6.09 -25.72
C CYS A 3 21.15 6.29 -27.17
N PRO A 4 22.39 5.95 -27.55
CA PRO A 4 22.81 6.03 -28.94
C PRO A 4 21.93 5.12 -29.80
N LYS A 5 21.69 5.49 -31.06
CA LYS A 5 20.96 4.63 -32.02
C LYS A 5 21.85 3.59 -32.66
N ASP A 6 23.12 3.93 -32.87
CA ASP A 6 24.12 3.05 -33.47
C ASP A 6 25.46 3.23 -32.76
N VAL A 7 26.10 2.13 -32.40
CA VAL A 7 27.48 2.09 -31.92
C VAL A 7 28.20 1.01 -32.70
N ASN A 8 29.10 1.40 -33.61
CA ASN A 8 29.88 0.49 -34.45
C ASN A 8 29.01 -0.49 -35.27
N GLY A 9 27.90 -0.02 -35.85
CA GLY A 9 26.97 -0.82 -36.65
C GLY A 9 26.01 -1.67 -35.81
N VAL A 10 26.07 -1.56 -34.48
CA VAL A 10 25.14 -2.21 -33.56
C VAL A 10 24.08 -1.21 -33.15
N LYS A 11 22.82 -1.51 -33.46
CA LYS A 11 21.71 -0.64 -33.10
C LYS A 11 21.32 -0.77 -31.63
N TYR A 12 20.96 0.33 -31.01
CA TYR A 12 20.50 0.41 -29.61
C TYR A 12 19.19 1.21 -29.53
N SER A 13 18.37 0.89 -28.53
CA SER A 13 17.14 1.61 -28.23
C SER A 13 16.81 1.57 -26.73
N ILE A 14 15.93 2.49 -26.33
CA ILE A 14 15.42 2.59 -24.96
C ILE A 14 14.35 1.52 -24.74
N PHE A 15 14.44 0.86 -23.59
CA PHE A 15 13.52 -0.18 -23.15
C PHE A 15 12.89 0.18 -21.79
N PRO A 16 11.59 -0.13 -21.55
CA PRO A 16 10.65 -0.84 -22.44
C PRO A 16 10.26 -0.04 -23.69
N LYS A 17 9.71 -0.73 -24.71
CA LYS A 17 9.09 -0.05 -25.87
C LYS A 17 7.93 0.83 -25.39
N ASN A 18 7.81 2.02 -25.96
CA ASN A 18 6.90 3.09 -25.50
C ASN A 18 7.20 3.55 -24.06
N PRO A 19 8.44 4.00 -23.78
CA PRO A 19 8.88 4.35 -22.43
C PRO A 19 8.12 5.53 -21.82
N GLU A 20 7.37 6.30 -22.63
CA GLU A 20 6.43 7.33 -22.22
C GLU A 20 5.16 6.77 -21.53
N LYS A 21 4.77 5.54 -21.87
CA LYS A 21 3.61 4.86 -21.28
C LYS A 21 4.00 3.79 -20.28
N ARG A 22 5.18 3.18 -20.45
CA ARG A 22 5.60 1.97 -19.74
C ARG A 22 6.98 2.14 -19.12
N ALA A 23 7.19 1.51 -17.98
CA ALA A 23 8.48 1.43 -17.32
C ALA A 23 8.62 0.06 -16.65
N TYR A 24 9.84 -0.31 -16.27
CA TYR A 24 10.00 -1.33 -15.24
C TYR A 24 10.00 -0.68 -13.87
N SER A 25 9.38 -1.36 -12.93
CA SER A 25 9.52 -1.06 -11.53
C SER A 25 10.10 -2.27 -10.82
N HIS A 26 11.00 -2.01 -9.88
CA HIS A 26 11.45 -3.03 -8.93
C HIS A 26 10.74 -2.82 -7.61
N ARG A 27 10.42 -3.93 -6.96
CA ARG A 27 9.78 -3.92 -5.66
C ARG A 27 10.66 -4.63 -4.66
N LEU A 28 10.99 -3.92 -3.58
CA LEU A 28 11.68 -4.53 -2.46
C LEU A 28 10.67 -5.35 -1.66
N PRO A 29 10.94 -6.64 -1.40
CA PRO A 29 10.15 -7.41 -0.46
C PRO A 29 10.22 -6.73 0.92
N GLY A 30 9.06 -6.51 1.56
CA GLY A 30 9.00 -5.86 2.89
C GLY A 30 9.60 -6.72 4.01
N ASN A 31 9.86 -8.00 3.75
CA ASN A 31 10.66 -8.85 4.61
C ASN A 31 12.11 -8.89 4.10
N VAL A 32 13.03 -8.35 4.90
CA VAL A 32 14.48 -8.30 4.64
C VAL A 32 15.09 -9.69 4.34
N TRP A 33 14.37 -10.77 4.67
CA TRP A 33 14.87 -12.15 4.65
C TRP A 33 14.68 -12.90 3.33
N THR A 34 13.79 -12.45 2.43
CA THR A 34 13.67 -13.07 1.09
C THR A 34 14.21 -12.10 0.06
N GLN A 35 15.40 -12.37 -0.47
CA GLN A 35 16.19 -11.49 -1.34
C GLN A 35 15.68 -11.39 -2.79
N ASP A 36 14.44 -11.81 -3.07
CA ASP A 36 13.95 -11.87 -4.44
C ASP A 36 13.38 -10.50 -4.85
N ILE A 37 14.21 -9.68 -5.50
CA ILE A 37 13.75 -8.47 -6.16
C ILE A 37 12.87 -8.87 -7.34
N VAL A 38 11.59 -8.52 -7.24
CA VAL A 38 10.66 -8.69 -8.34
C VAL A 38 10.67 -7.43 -9.19
N VAL A 39 11.07 -7.59 -10.45
CA VAL A 39 10.97 -6.55 -11.47
C VAL A 39 9.76 -6.86 -12.34
N TYR A 40 8.88 -5.88 -12.52
CA TYR A 40 7.71 -6.02 -13.37
C TYR A 40 7.44 -4.74 -14.15
N GLU A 41 6.74 -4.89 -15.25
CA GLU A 41 6.32 -3.78 -16.09
C GLU A 41 5.14 -3.05 -15.44
N VAL A 42 5.15 -1.72 -15.51
CA VAL A 42 4.14 -0.83 -14.96
C VAL A 42 3.82 0.28 -15.94
N GLU A 43 2.60 0.80 -15.90
CA GLU A 43 2.31 2.05 -16.60
C GLU A 43 2.92 3.23 -15.86
N VAL A 44 3.48 4.18 -16.60
CA VAL A 44 4.00 5.44 -16.05
C VAL A 44 2.91 6.17 -15.26
N THR A 45 1.67 6.12 -15.74
CA THR A 45 0.49 6.72 -15.07
C THR A 45 0.06 5.99 -13.80
N GLU A 46 0.51 4.75 -13.58
CA GLU A 46 0.33 4.05 -12.29
C GLU A 46 1.32 4.54 -11.23
N ILE A 47 2.44 5.13 -11.64
CA ILE A 47 3.48 5.61 -10.73
C ILE A 47 3.28 7.08 -10.42
N PHE A 48 3.04 7.87 -11.46
CA PHE A 48 2.74 9.27 -11.34
C PHE A 48 1.26 9.45 -11.65
N GLY A 49 0.43 9.57 -10.62
CA GLY A 49 -0.94 10.03 -10.85
C GLY A 49 -0.88 11.46 -11.36
N THR A 50 -0.95 11.67 -12.68
CA THR A 50 -1.13 13.00 -13.26
C THR A 50 -2.58 13.23 -13.64
N VAL A 51 -2.95 14.50 -13.73
CA VAL A 51 -4.29 14.89 -14.14
C VAL A 51 -4.33 15.21 -15.64
N PHE A 52 -3.31 15.87 -16.21
CA PHE A 52 -3.38 16.34 -17.61
C PHE A 52 -2.08 16.23 -18.44
N GLU A 53 -0.94 15.84 -17.87
CA GLU A 53 0.36 15.89 -18.56
C GLU A 53 1.10 14.55 -18.67
N ASP A 54 1.79 14.38 -19.79
CA ASP A 54 2.79 13.34 -20.04
C ASP A 54 4.13 13.72 -19.40
N ILE A 55 4.46 13.07 -18.27
CA ILE A 55 5.71 13.29 -17.52
C ILE A 55 6.93 12.81 -18.28
N ILE A 56 6.76 11.76 -19.08
CA ILE A 56 7.87 11.11 -19.77
C ILE A 56 7.70 11.32 -21.26
N GLN A 57 8.72 11.90 -21.88
CA GLN A 57 8.75 12.15 -23.30
C GLN A 57 9.95 11.43 -23.91
N LEU A 58 9.69 10.67 -24.97
CA LEU A 58 10.73 10.14 -25.83
C LEU A 58 10.97 11.14 -26.97
N ARG A 59 12.20 11.62 -27.10
CA ARG A 59 12.65 12.40 -28.26
C ARG A 59 13.69 11.60 -29.01
N CYS A 60 13.55 11.54 -30.33
CA CYS A 60 14.54 10.88 -31.19
C CYS A 60 15.16 11.92 -32.12
N ASN A 61 16.49 11.90 -32.24
CA ASN A 61 17.20 12.55 -33.34
C ASN A 61 17.96 11.49 -34.14
N ASP A 62 18.80 11.90 -35.09
CA ASP A 62 19.49 10.96 -35.98
C ASP A 62 20.50 10.08 -35.25
N GLU A 63 21.08 10.57 -34.16
CA GLU A 63 22.15 9.90 -33.43
C GLU A 63 21.67 9.16 -32.17
N ASN A 64 20.60 9.64 -31.54
CA ASN A 64 20.22 9.25 -30.19
C ASN A 64 18.70 9.18 -30.00
N GLU A 65 18.29 8.27 -29.12
CA GLU A 65 17.02 8.34 -28.40
C GLU A 65 17.24 9.01 -27.04
N MET A 66 16.35 9.91 -26.68
CA MET A 66 16.42 10.69 -25.45
C MET A 66 15.14 10.53 -24.66
N LEU A 67 15.24 9.91 -23.48
CA LEU A 67 14.19 9.93 -22.49
C LEU A 67 14.31 11.19 -21.65
N ILE A 68 13.29 12.02 -21.71
CA ILE A 68 13.17 13.27 -20.95
C ILE A 68 12.05 13.09 -19.94
N ILE A 69 12.37 13.34 -18.68
CA ILE A 69 11.39 13.40 -17.61
C ILE A 69 11.17 14.88 -17.34
N LYS A 70 9.93 15.31 -17.52
CA LYS A 70 9.49 16.65 -17.19
C LYS A 70 8.84 16.58 -15.82
N TYR A 71 9.18 17.54 -14.97
CA TYR A 71 8.28 17.85 -13.88
C TYR A 71 7.00 18.38 -14.53
N PRO A 72 5.83 17.85 -14.16
CA PRO A 72 4.59 18.39 -14.70
C PRO A 72 4.53 19.86 -14.29
N ASN A 73 4.15 20.73 -15.23
CA ASN A 73 3.81 22.11 -14.89
C ASN A 73 2.63 22.12 -13.92
N ASP A 74 1.83 21.05 -13.98
CA ASP A 74 0.63 20.85 -13.18
C ASP A 74 0.87 20.49 -11.70
N GLY A 75 2.15 20.31 -11.32
CA GLY A 75 2.61 20.33 -9.92
C GLY A 75 2.22 19.14 -9.03
N ILE A 76 1.28 18.27 -9.39
CA ILE A 76 0.86 17.15 -8.53
C ILE A 76 1.43 15.83 -9.05
N LEU A 77 2.44 15.32 -8.35
CA LEU A 77 2.96 13.96 -8.49
C LEU A 77 2.61 13.17 -7.23
N VAL A 78 1.70 12.20 -7.36
CA VAL A 78 1.42 11.26 -6.26
C VAL A 78 2.13 9.95 -6.53
N ARG A 79 2.97 9.54 -5.57
CA ARG A 79 3.63 8.24 -5.57
C ARG A 79 2.70 7.19 -4.97
N ARG A 80 2.26 6.22 -5.77
CA ARG A 80 1.36 5.17 -5.31
C ARG A 80 2.06 4.06 -4.49
N GLN A 81 3.34 3.77 -4.74
CA GLN A 81 4.13 2.81 -3.95
C GLN A 81 5.65 3.12 -3.98
N ASN A 82 6.44 2.40 -3.18
CA ASN A 82 7.90 2.45 -3.19
C ASN A 82 8.51 1.88 -4.47
N PHE A 83 8.35 2.60 -5.57
CA PHE A 83 8.87 2.26 -6.88
C PHE A 83 10.05 3.15 -7.25
N GLY A 84 11.00 2.55 -7.95
CA GLY A 84 11.86 3.28 -8.85
C GLY A 84 11.49 2.91 -10.28
N LEU A 85 11.57 3.87 -11.19
CA LEU A 85 11.42 3.59 -12.62
C LEU A 85 12.77 3.14 -13.16
N LEU A 86 12.77 2.04 -13.89
CA LEU A 86 13.94 1.49 -14.54
C LEU A 86 13.77 1.58 -16.06
N TYR A 87 14.74 2.26 -16.68
CA TYR A 87 14.90 2.33 -18.13
C TYR A 87 16.27 1.79 -18.52
N LEU A 88 16.30 1.04 -19.62
CA LEU A 88 17.52 0.42 -20.13
C LEU A 88 17.82 0.94 -21.53
N CYS A 89 19.09 1.20 -21.84
CA CYS A 89 19.59 1.40 -23.19
C CYS A 89 20.27 0.11 -23.59
N VAL A 90 19.66 -0.61 -24.52
CA VAL A 90 20.07 -1.97 -24.88
C VAL A 90 20.10 -2.12 -26.39
N ARG A 91 20.81 -3.15 -26.86
CA ARG A 91 20.84 -3.50 -28.27
C ARG A 91 19.43 -3.77 -28.78
N GLU A 92 19.08 -3.26 -29.97
CA GLU A 92 17.81 -3.57 -30.61
C GLU A 92 17.63 -5.08 -30.77
N ASN A 93 16.39 -5.54 -30.62
CA ASN A 93 15.98 -6.95 -30.72
C ASN A 93 16.54 -7.88 -29.63
N ILE A 94 17.12 -7.32 -28.56
CA ILE A 94 17.44 -8.15 -27.40
C ILE A 94 16.15 -8.63 -26.73
N ASN A 95 16.11 -9.92 -26.41
CA ASN A 95 15.04 -10.49 -25.59
C ASN A 95 15.42 -10.34 -24.11
N ILE A 96 14.84 -9.34 -23.44
CA ILE A 96 15.08 -9.12 -22.01
C ILE A 96 14.24 -10.13 -21.22
N SER A 97 14.90 -11.17 -20.71
CA SER A 97 14.26 -12.17 -19.88
C SER A 97 14.02 -11.64 -18.45
N ALA A 98 13.06 -12.25 -17.75
CA ALA A 98 12.81 -11.95 -16.34
C ALA A 98 14.06 -12.17 -15.46
N GLY A 99 14.89 -13.17 -15.78
CA GLY A 99 16.15 -13.44 -15.07
C GLY A 99 17.19 -12.33 -15.26
N MET A 100 17.27 -11.75 -16.45
CA MET A 100 18.16 -10.60 -16.73
C MET A 100 17.69 -9.36 -15.97
N LEU A 101 16.39 -9.06 -15.97
CA LEU A 101 15.82 -7.96 -15.17
C LEU A 101 16.08 -8.14 -13.68
N ARG A 102 15.93 -9.36 -13.16
CA ARG A 102 16.23 -9.70 -11.77
C ARG A 102 17.69 -9.42 -11.43
N THR A 103 18.63 -9.91 -12.26
CA THR A 103 20.06 -9.68 -12.07
C THR A 103 20.42 -8.19 -12.06
N LEU A 104 19.83 -7.40 -12.99
CA LEU A 104 19.98 -5.95 -13.00
C LEU A 104 19.39 -5.30 -11.75
N GLY A 105 18.22 -5.76 -11.30
CA GLY A 105 17.57 -5.33 -10.06
C GLY A 105 18.44 -5.54 -8.82
N ASP A 106 19.04 -6.74 -8.70
CA ASP A 106 19.91 -7.11 -7.58
C ASP A 106 21.16 -6.21 -7.52
N HIS A 107 21.80 -5.96 -8.67
CA HIS A 107 22.93 -5.03 -8.76
C HIS A 107 22.54 -3.60 -8.39
N MET A 108 21.38 -3.12 -8.85
CA MET A 108 20.90 -1.78 -8.48
C MET A 108 20.63 -1.65 -6.99
N PHE A 109 20.07 -2.69 -6.36
CA PHE A 109 19.79 -2.67 -4.94
C PHE A 109 21.06 -2.53 -4.11
N ILE A 110 22.09 -3.31 -4.45
CA ILE A 110 23.41 -3.21 -3.82
C ILE A 110 23.94 -1.77 -3.95
N GLN A 111 23.88 -1.16 -5.13
CA GLN A 111 24.30 0.24 -5.29
C GLN A 111 23.46 1.24 -4.49
N THR A 112 22.15 0.99 -4.33
CA THR A 112 21.26 1.87 -3.57
C THR A 112 21.59 1.85 -2.09
N ILE A 113 21.96 0.69 -1.54
CA ILE A 113 22.40 0.57 -0.16
C ILE A 113 23.76 1.26 0.03
N LEU A 114 24.68 1.07 -0.92
CA LEU A 114 26.06 1.54 -0.80
C LEU A 114 26.23 3.03 -1.10
N ILE A 115 25.32 3.63 -1.87
CA ILE A 115 25.34 5.05 -2.24
C ILE A 115 24.06 5.70 -1.71
N PRO A 116 24.00 6.06 -0.41
CA PRO A 116 22.83 6.69 0.20
C PRO A 116 22.60 8.13 -0.27
N ASN A 117 23.22 8.57 -1.37
CA ASN A 117 23.04 9.93 -1.87
C ASN A 117 21.64 10.12 -2.45
N TYR A 118 21.01 11.21 -2.00
CA TYR A 118 19.68 11.75 -2.32
C TYR A 118 19.41 12.05 -3.81
N ASN A 119 20.20 11.51 -4.74
CA ASN A 119 19.99 11.74 -6.16
C ASN A 119 18.78 10.93 -6.64
N TYR A 120 17.71 11.66 -6.99
CA TYR A 120 16.46 11.12 -7.53
C TYR A 120 16.64 10.38 -8.87
N VAL A 121 17.79 10.51 -9.52
CA VAL A 121 18.13 9.81 -10.76
C VAL A 121 19.53 9.24 -10.65
N ASN A 122 19.65 7.92 -10.75
CA ASN A 122 20.92 7.20 -10.79
C ASN A 122 21.08 6.57 -12.18
N THR A 123 22.13 6.99 -12.89
CA THR A 123 22.50 6.42 -14.19
C THR A 123 23.79 5.63 -14.06
N GLY A 124 23.82 4.41 -14.61
CA GLY A 124 25.02 3.57 -14.66
C GLY A 124 25.16 2.87 -16.01
N TYR A 125 26.30 2.24 -16.23
CA TYR A 125 26.56 1.40 -17.38
C TYR A 125 27.13 0.06 -16.90
N TYR A 126 26.63 -1.03 -17.47
CA TYR A 126 27.00 -2.39 -17.09
C TYR A 126 27.35 -3.21 -18.30
N ILE A 127 28.39 -4.04 -18.20
CA ILE A 127 28.66 -5.08 -19.18
C ILE A 127 28.05 -6.35 -18.62
N LEU A 128 27.09 -6.94 -19.35
CA LEU A 128 26.47 -8.19 -18.94
C LEU A 128 27.27 -9.35 -19.51
N ASP A 129 28.14 -9.92 -18.70
CA ASP A 129 28.77 -11.21 -19.02
C ASP A 129 27.75 -12.35 -18.83
N PRO A 130 27.77 -13.38 -19.70
CA PRO A 130 28.73 -13.65 -20.78
C PRO A 130 28.35 -13.03 -22.15
N LEU A 131 27.33 -12.17 -22.20
CA LEU A 131 26.76 -11.68 -23.45
C LEU A 131 27.61 -10.58 -24.12
N ASN A 132 28.62 -10.06 -23.42
CA ASN A 132 29.60 -9.07 -23.90
C ASN A 132 28.97 -7.86 -24.61
N PHE A 133 27.82 -7.37 -24.10
CA PHE A 133 27.26 -6.10 -24.54
C PHE A 133 26.99 -5.19 -23.35
N GLY A 134 27.08 -3.89 -23.64
CA GLY A 134 26.82 -2.83 -22.69
C GLY A 134 25.33 -2.56 -22.51
N VAL A 135 24.90 -2.40 -21.27
CA VAL A 135 23.58 -1.94 -20.87
C VAL A 135 23.74 -0.61 -20.16
N GLY A 136 23.21 0.45 -20.77
CA GLY A 136 22.98 1.70 -20.05
C GLY A 136 21.76 1.51 -19.16
N LEU A 137 21.86 1.92 -17.90
CA LEU A 137 20.78 1.78 -16.92
C LEU A 137 20.48 3.15 -16.33
N THR A 138 19.21 3.54 -16.30
CA THR A 138 18.74 4.72 -15.59
C THR A 138 17.63 4.31 -14.63
N ARG A 139 17.86 4.57 -13.34
CA ARG A 139 16.87 4.45 -12.30
C ARG A 139 16.42 5.83 -11.85
N ILE A 140 15.12 6.06 -11.81
CA ILE A 140 14.52 7.23 -11.17
C ILE A 140 13.91 6.80 -9.85
N SER A 141 14.48 7.29 -8.75
CA SER A 141 13.95 7.12 -7.40
C SER A 141 13.12 8.35 -7.06
N LEU A 142 11.85 8.15 -6.72
CA LEU A 142 11.01 9.23 -6.21
C LEU A 142 11.29 9.44 -4.72
N SER A 143 11.27 10.69 -4.26
CA SER A 143 11.38 11.01 -2.82
C SER A 143 10.30 10.29 -2.01
N SER A 144 10.57 10.10 -0.72
CA SER A 144 9.74 9.35 0.22
C SER A 144 8.45 10.06 0.66
N GLU A 145 8.18 11.29 0.22
CA GLU A 145 7.37 12.20 1.03
C GLU A 145 5.90 12.37 0.58
N CYS A 146 5.49 11.86 -0.58
CA CYS A 146 4.12 12.07 -1.09
C CYS A 146 3.41 10.76 -1.44
N ILE A 147 3.02 9.98 -0.41
CA ILE A 147 2.23 8.76 -0.59
C ILE A 147 0.76 9.08 -0.28
N ILE A 148 0.06 9.71 -1.23
CA ILE A 148 -1.41 9.71 -1.21
C ILE A 148 -1.87 8.40 -1.84
N THR A 149 -2.67 7.64 -1.11
CA THR A 149 -3.09 6.31 -1.57
C THR A 149 -4.60 6.24 -1.74
N HIS A 150 -5.36 6.91 -0.89
CA HIS A 150 -6.81 6.75 -0.84
C HIS A 150 -7.48 8.13 -0.92
N GLY A 151 -8.56 8.24 -1.68
CA GLY A 151 -9.18 9.54 -1.92
C GLY A 151 -10.19 9.53 -3.04
N CYS A 152 -10.75 10.70 -3.31
CA CYS A 152 -11.58 10.99 -4.48
C CYS A 152 -11.53 12.48 -4.81
N GLY A 153 -12.21 12.90 -5.87
CA GLY A 153 -12.33 14.30 -6.22
C GLY A 153 -13.53 14.56 -7.12
N ASN A 154 -13.75 15.82 -7.50
CA ASN A 154 -14.80 16.16 -8.47
C ASN A 154 -14.45 15.76 -9.91
N ILE A 155 -13.18 15.47 -10.18
CA ILE A 155 -12.70 15.00 -11.48
C ILE A 155 -12.17 13.58 -11.37
N PRO A 156 -12.47 12.69 -12.34
CA PRO A 156 -11.82 11.40 -12.45
C PRO A 156 -10.31 11.57 -12.46
N THR A 157 -9.63 10.98 -11.49
CA THR A 157 -8.18 11.14 -11.38
C THR A 157 -7.50 9.82 -11.06
N LYS A 158 -6.32 9.64 -11.67
CA LYS A 158 -5.40 8.53 -11.34
C LYS A 158 -4.58 8.82 -10.08
N LEU A 159 -4.85 9.91 -9.35
CA LEU A 159 -4.16 10.20 -8.09
C LEU A 159 -4.45 9.16 -7.00
N PHE A 160 -5.70 8.68 -6.91
CA PHE A 160 -6.15 7.81 -5.82
C PHE A 160 -6.25 6.35 -6.24
N LEU A 161 -6.02 5.39 -5.33
CA LEU A 161 -6.18 3.95 -5.58
C LEU A 161 -7.65 3.49 -5.54
N ASN A 162 -8.52 4.31 -4.94
CA ASN A 162 -9.93 4.00 -4.77
C ASN A 162 -10.72 4.32 -6.02
N HIS A 163 -11.77 3.54 -6.26
CA HIS A 163 -12.81 3.91 -7.21
C HIS A 163 -13.79 4.84 -6.49
N ASP A 164 -14.00 6.01 -7.06
CA ASP A 164 -15.06 6.90 -6.65
C ASP A 164 -16.43 6.34 -7.06
N ARG A 165 -17.44 6.59 -6.24
CA ARG A 165 -18.84 6.29 -6.55
C ARG A 165 -19.41 7.49 -7.27
N TYR A 166 -19.79 7.30 -8.53
CA TYR A 166 -20.44 8.34 -9.31
C TYR A 166 -21.96 8.19 -9.25
N ASN A 167 -22.65 9.23 -8.79
CA ASN A 167 -24.11 9.30 -8.81
C ASN A 167 -24.57 10.08 -10.06
N PRO A 168 -25.15 9.42 -11.09
CA PRO A 168 -25.54 10.08 -12.34
C PRO A 168 -26.72 11.03 -12.17
N MET A 169 -27.55 10.88 -11.13
CA MET A 169 -28.72 11.75 -10.92
C MET A 169 -28.30 13.11 -10.35
N THR A 170 -27.32 13.12 -9.45
CA THR A 170 -26.84 14.35 -8.80
C THR A 170 -25.56 14.89 -9.43
N ASN A 171 -24.93 14.13 -10.32
CA ASN A 171 -23.59 14.40 -10.85
C ASN A 171 -22.52 14.55 -9.75
N VAL A 172 -22.70 13.85 -8.62
CA VAL A 172 -21.78 13.90 -7.48
C VAL A 172 -20.88 12.67 -7.49
N ARG A 173 -19.58 12.89 -7.35
CA ARG A 173 -18.58 11.83 -7.07
C ARG A 173 -18.35 11.72 -5.57
N SER A 174 -18.40 10.52 -5.01
CA SER A 174 -18.17 10.33 -3.59
C SER A 174 -17.28 9.14 -3.25
N CYS A 175 -16.60 9.24 -2.11
CA CYS A 175 -15.88 8.13 -1.53
C CYS A 175 -16.03 8.12 -0.01
N GLU A 176 -15.96 6.92 0.56
CA GLU A 176 -15.99 6.71 2.01
C GLU A 176 -14.68 6.01 2.42
N ILE A 177 -14.00 6.57 3.42
CA ILE A 177 -12.68 6.12 3.84
C ILE A 177 -12.67 5.88 5.35
N ASP A 178 -12.28 4.67 5.74
CA ASP A 178 -11.95 4.33 7.12
C ASP A 178 -10.50 4.74 7.42
N ILE A 179 -10.32 5.75 8.28
CA ILE A 179 -9.01 6.33 8.59
C ILE A 179 -8.08 5.34 9.30
N MET A 180 -8.63 4.30 9.96
CA MET A 180 -7.83 3.29 10.64
C MET A 180 -7.16 2.33 9.65
N LYS A 181 -7.82 2.10 8.51
CA LYS A 181 -7.31 1.28 7.41
C LYS A 181 -6.39 2.09 6.50
N ASN A 182 -6.81 3.31 6.17
CA ASN A 182 -6.16 4.15 5.17
C ASN A 182 -5.89 5.55 5.72
N PRO A 183 -4.78 5.76 6.44
CA PRO A 183 -4.50 7.04 7.10
C PRO A 183 -4.00 8.14 6.14
N ASN A 184 -3.52 7.75 4.95
CA ASN A 184 -3.00 8.67 3.93
C ASN A 184 -4.08 8.97 2.89
N ILE A 185 -4.74 10.10 3.08
CA ILE A 185 -5.95 10.48 2.37
C ILE A 185 -5.67 11.67 1.47
N GLY A 186 -6.33 11.74 0.31
CA GLY A 186 -6.40 12.96 -0.46
C GLY A 186 -7.80 13.25 -1.00
N PHE A 187 -8.06 14.53 -1.26
CA PHE A 187 -9.31 15.02 -1.82
C PHE A 187 -9.02 16.14 -2.81
N TYR A 188 -9.37 15.92 -4.09
CA TYR A 188 -9.13 16.90 -5.15
C TYR A 188 -10.41 17.68 -5.49
N CYS A 189 -10.31 19.01 -5.53
CA CYS A 189 -11.45 19.89 -5.73
C CYS A 189 -11.13 21.08 -6.66
N GLU A 190 -11.74 21.16 -7.84
CA GLU A 190 -11.68 22.38 -8.70
C GLU A 190 -12.70 23.47 -8.31
N GLY A 191 -13.15 23.44 -7.06
CA GLY A 191 -14.11 24.36 -6.50
C GLY A 191 -13.64 24.86 -5.13
N ILE A 192 -14.59 25.04 -4.22
CA ILE A 192 -14.34 25.44 -2.83
C ILE A 192 -14.50 24.21 -1.95
N LEU A 193 -13.51 23.95 -1.10
CA LEU A 193 -13.62 22.97 -0.02
C LEU A 193 -14.60 23.48 1.04
N ASP A 194 -15.53 22.63 1.45
CA ASP A 194 -16.51 22.90 2.48
C ASP A 194 -16.58 21.74 3.50
N PRO A 195 -16.21 21.96 4.78
CA PRO A 195 -15.80 23.25 5.33
C PRO A 195 -14.41 23.67 4.79
N PRO A 196 -14.06 24.97 4.86
CA PRO A 196 -12.77 25.47 4.36
C PRO A 196 -11.57 24.75 4.98
N ASP A 197 -11.73 24.30 6.22
CA ASP A 197 -10.76 23.55 7.01
C ASP A 197 -11.11 22.05 7.06
N CYS A 198 -11.52 21.46 5.94
CA CYS A 198 -11.88 20.03 5.83
C CYS A 198 -10.87 19.03 6.46
N CYS A 199 -9.60 19.42 6.60
CA CYS A 199 -8.57 18.63 7.30
C CYS A 199 -8.78 18.51 8.83
N HIS A 200 -9.49 19.47 9.40
CA HIS A 200 -9.75 19.62 10.82
C HIS A 200 -11.23 19.54 11.16
N SER A 201 -12.11 20.01 10.28
CA SER A 201 -13.54 20.02 10.53
C SER A 201 -14.28 19.20 9.50
N LEU A 202 -15.25 18.41 9.94
CA LEU A 202 -16.14 17.65 9.07
C LEU A 202 -17.59 17.97 9.42
N TYR A 203 -18.50 17.86 8.47
CA TYR A 203 -19.93 17.83 8.76
C TYR A 203 -20.33 16.42 9.17
N ASP A 204 -20.93 16.26 10.36
CA ASP A 204 -21.54 15.01 10.76
C ASP A 204 -22.88 14.75 10.02
N GLU A 205 -23.56 13.67 10.37
CA GLU A 205 -24.84 13.29 9.74
C GLU A 205 -25.98 14.30 10.00
N THR A 206 -25.84 15.11 11.04
CA THR A 206 -26.76 16.20 11.41
C THR A 206 -26.33 17.56 10.86
N ASN A 207 -25.29 17.58 10.00
CA ASN A 207 -24.69 18.78 9.43
C ASN A 207 -24.08 19.72 10.48
N ASN A 208 -23.72 19.20 11.66
CA ASN A 208 -22.94 19.92 12.65
C ASN A 208 -21.44 19.74 12.36
N LEU A 209 -20.65 20.76 12.67
CA LEU A 209 -19.20 20.68 12.54
C LEU A 209 -18.61 19.86 13.70
N ILE A 210 -17.86 18.82 13.35
CA ILE A 210 -17.04 18.05 14.29
C ILE A 210 -15.57 18.34 14.00
N THR A 211 -14.77 18.56 15.06
CA THR A 211 -13.34 18.82 14.93
C THR A 211 -12.52 17.56 15.19
N LEU A 212 -11.59 17.27 14.28
CA LEU A 212 -10.59 16.22 14.35
C LEU A 212 -9.26 16.82 14.83
N MET A 213 -8.68 16.21 15.86
CA MET A 213 -7.35 16.58 16.37
C MET A 213 -6.25 15.73 15.71
N ASN A 214 -4.99 16.19 15.78
CA ASN A 214 -3.79 15.40 15.45
C ASN A 214 -3.72 14.87 14.00
N THR A 215 -4.15 15.69 13.05
CA THR A 215 -3.97 15.48 11.62
C THR A 215 -2.82 16.36 11.12
N SER A 216 -1.90 15.79 10.33
CA SER A 216 -0.97 16.60 9.52
C SER A 216 -1.53 16.68 8.11
N TRP A 217 -1.53 17.87 7.53
CA TRP A 217 -2.11 18.09 6.22
C TRP A 217 -1.40 19.20 5.47
N ASP A 218 -1.69 19.25 4.18
CA ASP A 218 -1.21 20.26 3.25
C ASP A 218 -2.22 20.42 2.12
N LEU A 219 -2.26 21.64 1.61
CA LEU A 219 -3.05 22.01 0.44
C LEU A 219 -2.07 22.32 -0.68
N ILE A 220 -2.30 21.70 -1.83
CA ILE A 220 -1.56 21.96 -3.05
C ILE A 220 -2.55 22.60 -4.02
N GLU A 221 -2.36 23.89 -4.29
CA GLU A 221 -3.17 24.66 -5.22
C GLU A 221 -2.58 24.58 -6.62
N HIS A 222 -3.30 23.93 -7.54
CA HIS A 222 -2.95 23.87 -8.95
C HIS A 222 -4.17 23.52 -9.82
N HIS A 223 -4.78 24.51 -10.50
CA HIS A 223 -6.06 24.42 -11.24
C HIS A 223 -7.29 23.97 -10.41
N GLY A 224 -7.07 23.31 -9.29
CA GLY A 224 -7.96 23.08 -8.17
C GLY A 224 -7.12 22.98 -6.88
N THR A 225 -7.76 22.52 -5.81
CA THR A 225 -7.12 22.27 -4.52
C THR A 225 -7.01 20.77 -4.30
N LEU A 226 -5.79 20.25 -4.23
CA LEU A 226 -5.53 18.93 -3.67
C LEU A 226 -5.27 19.06 -2.18
N MET A 227 -6.18 18.53 -1.40
CA MET A 227 -6.01 18.36 0.03
C MET A 227 -5.35 17.02 0.29
N ARG A 228 -4.23 17.01 1.03
CA ARG A 228 -3.58 15.80 1.53
C ARG A 228 -3.68 15.78 3.04
N ILE A 229 -4.14 14.66 3.58
CA ILE A 229 -4.28 14.46 5.02
C ILE A 229 -3.60 13.17 5.42
N HIS A 230 -2.81 13.24 6.48
CA HIS A 230 -2.29 12.09 7.18
C HIS A 230 -2.87 12.04 8.60
N PHE A 231 -3.62 10.98 8.87
CA PHE A 231 -4.21 10.71 10.18
C PHE A 231 -3.26 9.89 11.06
N SER A 232 -2.93 10.41 12.24
CA SER A 232 -2.24 9.61 13.26
C SER A 232 -3.21 8.60 13.86
N ARG A 233 -3.17 7.36 13.36
CA ARG A 233 -4.04 6.26 13.81
C ARG A 233 -4.00 6.01 15.33
N TYR A 234 -2.93 6.44 16.00
CA TYR A 234 -2.76 6.33 17.46
C TYR A 234 -3.60 7.33 18.26
N MET A 235 -4.14 8.38 17.64
CA MET A 235 -4.80 9.48 18.33
C MET A 235 -6.33 9.46 18.22
N HIS A 236 -6.89 8.60 17.35
CA HIS A 236 -8.33 8.58 17.07
C HIS A 236 -9.03 7.38 17.73
N SER A 237 -9.18 7.44 19.05
CA SER A 237 -9.83 6.40 19.84
C SER A 237 -11.36 6.41 19.78
N LYS A 238 -11.97 7.55 19.44
CA LYS A 238 -13.43 7.70 19.36
C LYS A 238 -13.94 7.42 17.94
N GLN A 239 -15.06 6.70 17.86
CA GLN A 239 -15.82 6.55 16.63
C GLN A 239 -16.34 7.91 16.17
N PHE A 240 -16.18 8.17 14.87
CA PHE A 240 -16.78 9.31 14.21
C PHE A 240 -17.08 8.97 12.76
N ARG A 241 -17.96 9.78 12.17
CA ARG A 241 -18.30 9.79 10.76
C ARG A 241 -18.60 11.22 10.39
N GLY A 242 -17.88 11.75 9.41
CA GLY A 242 -18.05 13.12 8.96
C GLY A 242 -17.68 13.26 7.49
N SER A 243 -18.18 14.30 6.84
CA SER A 243 -17.95 14.54 5.42
C SER A 243 -17.43 15.94 5.14
N CYS A 244 -16.69 16.04 4.05
CA CYS A 244 -16.43 17.29 3.37
C CYS A 244 -16.97 17.25 1.95
N TYR A 245 -17.12 18.44 1.40
CA TYR A 245 -17.67 18.66 0.08
C TYR A 245 -16.72 19.50 -0.74
N CYS A 246 -16.65 19.20 -2.03
CA CYS A 246 -16.19 20.15 -3.03
C CYS A 246 -17.42 20.83 -3.62
N ARG A 247 -17.48 22.15 -3.56
CA ARG A 247 -18.61 22.92 -4.08
C ARG A 247 -18.20 23.81 -5.24
N GLU A 248 -19.08 23.95 -6.21
CA GLU A 248 -18.86 24.91 -7.29
C GLU A 248 -18.83 26.34 -6.70
N VAL A 249 -17.87 27.16 -7.15
CA VAL A 249 -17.60 28.50 -6.63
C VAL A 249 -18.86 29.38 -6.63
N ARG A 250 -19.62 29.33 -7.74
CA ARG A 250 -20.76 30.22 -8.00
C ARG A 250 -22.08 29.69 -7.44
N THR A 251 -22.49 28.47 -7.82
CA THR A 251 -23.80 27.93 -7.44
C THR A 251 -23.81 27.26 -6.06
N LYS A 252 -22.63 26.95 -5.51
CA LYS A 252 -22.46 26.14 -4.28
C LYS A 252 -23.02 24.72 -4.38
N ILE A 253 -23.34 24.26 -5.60
CA ILE A 253 -23.72 22.87 -5.86
C ILE A 253 -22.55 21.96 -5.47
N ILE A 254 -22.88 20.82 -4.86
CA ILE A 254 -21.89 19.81 -4.48
C ILE A 254 -21.41 19.11 -5.76
N LEU A 255 -20.11 19.11 -5.98
CA LEU A 255 -19.44 18.43 -7.10
C LEU A 255 -18.87 17.09 -6.67
N SER A 256 -18.34 17.02 -5.44
CA SER A 256 -17.88 15.78 -4.84
C SER A 256 -17.99 15.79 -3.32
N GLN A 257 -17.96 14.59 -2.74
CA GLN A 257 -18.04 14.36 -1.30
C GLN A 257 -17.02 13.32 -0.86
N ILE A 258 -16.27 13.62 0.20
CA ILE A 258 -15.44 12.63 0.89
C ILE A 258 -16.00 12.42 2.29
N THR A 259 -16.32 11.17 2.62
CA THR A 259 -16.75 10.78 3.97
C THR A 259 -15.60 10.08 4.67
N LEU A 260 -15.17 10.64 5.79
CA LEU A 260 -14.17 10.06 6.67
C LEU A 260 -14.87 9.42 7.85
N LYS A 261 -14.47 8.20 8.19
CA LYS A 261 -14.98 7.50 9.36
C LYS A 261 -13.88 6.77 10.09
N ARG A 262 -14.14 6.47 11.35
CA ARG A 262 -13.29 5.62 12.19
C ARG A 262 -14.13 4.42 12.62
N ASN A 263 -13.84 3.25 12.06
CA ASN A 263 -14.52 2.02 12.48
C ASN A 263 -13.88 1.46 13.75
N THR A 264 -14.69 0.82 14.61
CA THR A 264 -14.25 0.04 15.78
C THR A 264 -14.05 -1.44 15.44
N GLU A 265 -14.70 -1.92 14.38
CA GLU A 265 -14.64 -3.31 13.92
C GLU A 265 -13.75 -3.40 12.69
N HIS A 266 -12.63 -4.08 12.84
CA HIS A 266 -11.66 -4.29 11.78
C HIS A 266 -11.77 -5.70 11.23
N VAL A 267 -11.52 -5.86 9.93
CA VAL A 267 -11.55 -7.15 9.25
C VAL A 267 -10.23 -7.37 8.51
N CYS A 268 -9.54 -8.44 8.88
CA CYS A 268 -8.35 -8.98 8.25
C CYS A 268 -8.75 -10.27 7.52
N ASN A 269 -9.18 -10.13 6.27
CA ASN A 269 -9.55 -11.29 5.43
C ASN A 269 -8.32 -11.83 4.68
N ILE A 270 -7.55 -12.65 5.37
CA ILE A 270 -6.35 -13.33 4.85
C ILE A 270 -6.70 -14.17 3.62
N ALA A 271 -7.85 -14.85 3.59
CA ALA A 271 -8.27 -15.66 2.45
C ALA A 271 -8.31 -14.87 1.14
N ASN A 272 -8.94 -13.68 1.16
CA ASN A 272 -8.94 -12.76 0.02
C ASN A 272 -7.52 -12.27 -0.32
N MET A 273 -6.68 -12.06 0.70
CA MET A 273 -5.30 -11.61 0.49
C MET A 273 -4.41 -12.67 -0.14
N VAL A 274 -4.62 -13.97 0.14
CA VAL A 274 -3.94 -15.07 -0.57
C VAL A 274 -4.24 -14.99 -2.06
N MET A 275 -5.53 -14.85 -2.42
CA MET A 275 -5.93 -14.77 -3.83
C MET A 275 -5.33 -13.55 -4.51
N LYS A 276 -5.36 -12.39 -3.84
CA LYS A 276 -4.68 -11.18 -4.33
C LYS A 276 -3.18 -11.40 -4.49
N ASN A 277 -2.52 -12.06 -3.54
CA ASN A 277 -1.09 -12.35 -3.57
C ASN A 277 -0.70 -13.25 -4.75
N ARG A 278 -1.56 -14.22 -5.12
CA ARG A 278 -1.36 -15.08 -6.29
C ARG A 278 -1.40 -14.30 -7.60
N ILE A 279 -2.30 -13.32 -7.71
CA ILE A 279 -2.40 -12.45 -8.90
C ILE A 279 -1.26 -11.43 -8.90
N ARG A 280 -0.99 -10.83 -7.74
CA ARG A 280 0.04 -9.80 -7.53
C ARG A 280 0.59 -9.92 -6.12
N PRO A 281 1.86 -10.33 -5.95
CA PRO A 281 2.47 -10.50 -4.63
C PRO A 281 2.28 -9.26 -3.75
N LEU A 282 1.92 -9.46 -2.49
CA LEU A 282 1.76 -8.42 -1.48
C LEU A 282 3.11 -8.23 -0.78
N THR A 283 3.55 -6.98 -0.65
CA THR A 283 4.89 -6.66 -0.10
C THR A 283 4.88 -6.03 1.27
N ASP A 284 3.70 -5.67 1.76
CA ASP A 284 3.53 -5.14 3.11
C ASP A 284 2.93 -6.22 4.02
N TYR A 285 2.81 -5.91 5.30
CA TYR A 285 2.00 -6.67 6.24
C TYR A 285 0.61 -6.89 5.63
N TRP A 286 0.16 -8.14 5.64
CA TRP A 286 -1.17 -8.43 5.10
C TRP A 286 -2.22 -7.77 5.99
N CYS A 287 -1.98 -7.77 7.30
CA CYS A 287 -2.81 -7.06 8.25
C CYS A 287 -1.94 -6.25 9.20
N ASN A 288 -2.14 -4.93 9.20
CA ASN A 288 -1.52 -3.99 10.12
C ASN A 288 -2.62 -3.13 10.75
N VAL A 289 -3.15 -3.63 11.87
CA VAL A 289 -4.34 -3.09 12.53
C VAL A 289 -3.94 -2.46 13.85
N ILE A 290 -4.48 -1.27 14.12
CA ILE A 290 -4.31 -0.57 15.39
C ILE A 290 -5.63 -0.69 16.14
N LEU A 291 -5.60 -1.24 17.35
CA LEU A 291 -6.75 -1.36 18.24
C LEU A 291 -6.65 -0.35 19.37
N HIS A 292 -7.71 0.44 19.51
CA HIS A 292 -8.01 1.24 20.69
C HIS A 292 -9.00 0.50 21.60
N SER A 293 -9.15 1.03 22.81
CA SER A 293 -10.08 0.52 23.81
C SER A 293 -11.50 0.46 23.26
N GLY A 294 -12.07 -0.73 23.17
CA GLY A 294 -13.39 -1.01 22.60
C GLY A 294 -13.36 -1.57 21.18
N ASP A 295 -12.22 -1.59 20.50
CA ASP A 295 -12.10 -2.10 19.14
C ASP A 295 -12.03 -3.63 19.09
N SER A 296 -12.38 -4.17 17.92
CA SER A 296 -12.22 -5.59 17.61
C SER A 296 -11.56 -5.80 16.25
N LEU A 297 -10.82 -6.91 16.13
CA LEU A 297 -10.22 -7.40 14.90
C LEU A 297 -10.75 -8.80 14.60
N ASN A 298 -11.45 -8.92 13.48
CA ASN A 298 -11.88 -10.18 12.90
C ASN A 298 -10.82 -10.67 11.92
N ILE A 299 -10.15 -11.77 12.25
CA ILE A 299 -9.18 -12.43 11.36
C ILE A 299 -9.91 -13.59 10.69
N ILE A 300 -9.99 -13.55 9.37
CA ILE A 300 -10.62 -14.57 8.53
C ILE A 300 -9.52 -15.21 7.68
N PHE A 301 -9.29 -16.51 7.83
CA PHE A 301 -8.29 -17.27 7.08
C PHE A 301 -8.93 -18.48 6.38
N PRO A 302 -8.36 -18.95 5.26
CA PRO A 302 -8.94 -20.06 4.50
C PRO A 302 -8.89 -21.36 5.32
N THR A 303 -9.90 -22.21 5.13
CA THR A 303 -10.05 -23.52 5.79
C THR A 303 -10.16 -24.64 4.75
N GLU A 304 -9.90 -25.88 5.18
CA GLU A 304 -9.99 -27.09 4.34
C GLU A 304 -11.38 -27.25 3.69
N ASN A 305 -12.45 -26.84 4.38
CA ASN A 305 -13.82 -27.01 3.88
C ASN A 305 -14.26 -25.93 2.88
N GLY A 306 -13.38 -25.00 2.51
CA GLY A 306 -13.60 -24.09 1.38
C GLY A 306 -14.86 -23.23 1.47
N HIS A 307 -15.45 -23.04 2.65
CA HIS A 307 -16.64 -22.22 2.81
C HIS A 307 -16.25 -20.74 2.76
N TYR A 308 -16.04 -20.24 1.54
CA TYR A 308 -15.90 -18.83 1.28
C TYR A 308 -17.26 -18.18 1.41
N ASP A 309 -17.35 -17.14 2.24
CA ASP A 309 -18.52 -16.28 2.35
C ASP A 309 -18.91 -15.78 0.95
N GLU A 310 -20.21 -15.87 0.60
CA GLU A 310 -20.70 -15.70 -0.78
C GLU A 310 -20.38 -14.30 -1.36
N ASP A 311 -20.17 -13.30 -0.50
CA ASP A 311 -19.79 -11.93 -0.86
C ASP A 311 -18.37 -11.79 -1.44
N ALA A 312 -17.54 -12.83 -1.39
CA ALA A 312 -16.21 -12.86 -2.00
C ALA A 312 -16.19 -13.48 -3.41
N SER A 313 -17.34 -13.88 -3.97
CA SER A 313 -17.41 -14.71 -5.16
C SER A 313 -17.56 -13.94 -6.48
N SER A 314 -16.44 -13.72 -7.17
CA SER A 314 -16.43 -13.62 -8.64
C SER A 314 -15.31 -14.42 -9.31
N PHE A 315 -14.48 -15.12 -8.53
CA PHE A 315 -13.48 -16.05 -9.05
C PHE A 315 -13.90 -17.48 -8.75
N VAL A 316 -14.41 -18.16 -9.78
CA VAL A 316 -14.73 -19.59 -9.75
C VAL A 316 -13.41 -20.36 -9.64
N LEU A 317 -13.01 -20.73 -8.43
CA LEU A 317 -12.05 -21.80 -8.24
C LEU A 317 -12.76 -23.12 -8.56
N ASP A 318 -12.18 -23.87 -9.49
CA ASP A 318 -12.65 -25.17 -9.93
C ASP A 318 -12.77 -26.12 -8.71
N ARG A 319 -14.01 -26.50 -8.34
CA ARG A 319 -14.33 -27.21 -7.10
C ARG A 319 -13.89 -28.68 -7.09
N ASN A 320 -13.24 -29.15 -8.15
CA ASN A 320 -13.02 -30.59 -8.39
C ASN A 320 -11.62 -31.11 -8.07
N VAL A 321 -10.74 -30.30 -7.46
CA VAL A 321 -9.43 -30.77 -7.01
C VAL A 321 -9.42 -30.79 -5.48
N GLU A 322 -9.27 -31.97 -4.88
CA GLU A 322 -9.05 -32.17 -3.45
C GLU A 322 -7.69 -31.57 -3.05
N HIS A 323 -7.68 -30.26 -2.81
CA HIS A 323 -6.51 -29.58 -2.30
C HIS A 323 -6.35 -29.89 -0.81
N HIS A 324 -5.29 -30.64 -0.47
CA HIS A 324 -4.90 -30.84 0.93
C HIS A 324 -4.12 -29.60 1.39
N CYS A 325 -4.85 -28.64 1.95
CA CYS A 325 -4.30 -27.36 2.40
C CYS A 325 -4.38 -27.22 3.92
N ILE A 326 -3.23 -27.05 4.57
CA ILE A 326 -3.14 -26.79 6.01
C ILE A 326 -3.06 -25.28 6.22
N SER A 327 -3.94 -24.75 7.04
CA SER A 327 -3.98 -23.34 7.44
C SER A 327 -3.83 -23.22 8.95
N ALA A 328 -2.80 -22.50 9.42
CA ALA A 328 -2.51 -22.40 10.85
C ALA A 328 -1.95 -21.03 11.24
N LEU A 329 -2.31 -20.58 12.44
CA LEU A 329 -1.67 -19.43 13.10
C LEU A 329 -0.58 -19.90 14.07
N VAL A 330 0.50 -19.13 14.11
CA VAL A 330 1.62 -19.29 15.02
C VAL A 330 1.68 -18.07 15.95
N PRO A 331 1.71 -18.29 17.28
CA PRO A 331 1.79 -19.60 17.95
C PRO A 331 0.47 -20.38 17.86
N ARG A 332 0.55 -21.72 17.90
CA ARG A 332 -0.62 -22.62 17.76
C ARG A 332 -1.74 -22.26 18.75
N ASN A 333 -1.39 -21.80 19.96
CA ASN A 333 -2.31 -21.31 20.98
C ASN A 333 -2.41 -19.77 20.93
N ALA A 334 -2.83 -19.22 19.79
CA ALA A 334 -2.94 -17.77 19.57
C ALA A 334 -3.85 -17.06 20.57
N SER A 335 -4.80 -17.77 21.20
CA SER A 335 -5.66 -17.26 22.27
C SER A 335 -4.94 -17.00 23.60
N THR A 336 -3.76 -17.59 23.81
CA THR A 336 -3.00 -17.45 25.05
C THR A 336 -1.57 -16.95 24.85
N HIS A 337 -1.08 -16.97 23.61
CA HIS A 337 0.30 -16.61 23.25
C HIS A 337 0.34 -15.75 21.98
N CYS A 338 1.35 -14.90 21.90
CA CYS A 338 1.67 -14.13 20.70
C CYS A 338 3.18 -14.11 20.48
N ILE A 339 3.62 -13.62 19.32
CA ILE A 339 5.01 -13.27 19.08
C ILE A 339 5.16 -11.78 19.39
N VAL A 340 6.09 -11.44 20.26
CA VAL A 340 6.49 -10.05 20.51
C VAL A 340 7.85 -9.82 19.89
N GLU A 341 7.98 -8.69 19.23
CA GLU A 341 9.26 -8.17 18.74
C GLU A 341 9.93 -7.38 19.86
N ILE A 342 11.12 -7.80 20.25
CA ILE A 342 11.96 -7.13 21.23
C ILE A 342 13.14 -6.55 20.46
N ASN A 343 13.21 -5.22 20.38
CA ASN A 343 14.34 -4.54 19.74
C ASN A 343 15.53 -4.57 20.70
N TYR A 344 16.54 -5.40 20.40
CA TYR A 344 17.79 -5.44 21.15
C TYR A 344 18.92 -5.01 20.21
N TRP A 345 19.50 -3.83 20.42
CA TRP A 345 20.64 -3.30 19.64
C TRP A 345 20.45 -3.34 18.11
N ASN A 346 19.29 -2.90 17.62
CA ASN A 346 18.88 -2.87 16.20
C ASN A 346 18.60 -4.24 15.55
N ASP A 347 18.74 -5.35 16.27
CA ASP A 347 18.30 -6.67 15.80
C ASP A 347 16.94 -7.02 16.43
N PRO A 348 15.88 -7.21 15.64
CA PRO A 348 14.57 -7.60 16.16
C PRO A 348 14.62 -9.05 16.62
N LEU A 349 14.57 -9.27 17.94
CA LEU A 349 14.44 -10.60 18.53
C LEU A 349 12.96 -10.94 18.67
N TYR A 350 12.53 -12.04 18.06
CA TYR A 350 11.17 -12.53 18.15
C TYR A 350 11.06 -13.56 19.27
N ARG A 351 10.17 -13.31 20.24
CA ARG A 351 9.92 -14.24 21.34
C ARG A 351 8.43 -14.55 21.44
N THR A 352 8.10 -15.83 21.49
CA THR A 352 6.75 -16.25 21.91
C THR A 352 6.58 -15.95 23.40
N THR A 353 5.52 -15.22 23.74
CA THR A 353 5.18 -14.90 25.12
C THR A 353 3.69 -15.10 25.37
N SER A 354 3.32 -15.29 26.62
CA SER A 354 1.92 -15.42 27.01
C SER A 354 1.25 -14.05 27.06
N LEU A 355 0.06 -13.93 26.48
CA LEU A 355 -0.76 -12.71 26.51
C LEU A 355 -1.11 -12.29 27.94
N TYR A 356 -1.33 -13.26 28.83
CA TYR A 356 -1.53 -13.02 30.26
C TYR A 356 -0.37 -12.26 30.90
N ARG A 357 0.88 -12.56 30.48
CA ARG A 357 2.06 -11.84 31.01
C ARG A 357 2.14 -10.40 30.52
N ILE A 358 1.69 -10.13 29.30
CA ILE A 358 1.73 -8.78 28.71
C ILE A 358 0.61 -7.92 29.31
N PHE A 359 -0.62 -8.45 29.29
CA PHE A 359 -1.81 -7.64 29.51
C PHE A 359 -2.51 -7.92 30.84
N GLY A 360 -2.17 -9.01 31.54
CA GLY A 360 -2.96 -9.50 32.67
C GLY A 360 -4.28 -10.12 32.22
N ASN A 361 -5.24 -10.21 33.15
CA ASN A 361 -6.62 -10.59 32.83
C ASN A 361 -7.38 -9.39 32.26
N ASP A 362 -8.32 -9.67 31.36
CA ASP A 362 -9.40 -8.77 30.94
C ASP A 362 -9.07 -7.58 30.03
N VAL A 363 -7.83 -7.41 29.55
CA VAL A 363 -7.51 -6.32 28.58
C VAL A 363 -7.82 -6.74 27.15
N LEU A 364 -7.35 -7.92 26.73
CA LEU A 364 -7.66 -8.50 25.44
C LEU A 364 -8.49 -9.77 25.63
N THR A 365 -9.55 -9.90 24.85
CA THR A 365 -10.29 -11.15 24.69
C THR A 365 -9.96 -11.70 23.31
N ILE A 366 -9.53 -12.96 23.23
CA ILE A 366 -9.36 -13.65 21.96
C ILE A 366 -10.39 -14.77 21.93
N ASP A 367 -11.40 -14.61 21.07
CA ASP A 367 -12.38 -15.64 20.79
C ASP A 367 -11.91 -16.49 19.62
N ASP A 368 -11.54 -17.74 19.93
CA ASP A 368 -11.16 -18.76 18.96
C ASP A 368 -12.19 -19.89 18.86
N SER A 369 -13.41 -19.69 19.38
CA SER A 369 -14.50 -20.68 19.32
C SER A 369 -14.87 -21.06 17.88
N ASN A 370 -14.78 -20.10 16.95
CA ASN A 370 -15.06 -20.29 15.54
C ASN A 370 -13.81 -20.60 14.68
N ARG A 371 -12.68 -20.97 15.32
CA ARG A 371 -11.41 -21.20 14.62
C ARG A 371 -11.49 -22.31 13.58
N LYS A 372 -12.32 -23.34 13.80
CA LYS A 372 -12.53 -24.43 12.82
C LYS A 372 -13.09 -23.92 11.49
N ASN A 373 -13.83 -22.81 11.52
CA ASN A 373 -14.38 -22.15 10.34
C ASN A 373 -13.49 -20.99 9.86
N GLY A 374 -12.27 -20.87 10.37
CA GLY A 374 -11.30 -19.90 9.86
C GLY A 374 -11.46 -18.51 10.45
N HIS A 375 -12.18 -18.36 11.55
CA HIS A 375 -12.51 -17.06 12.12
C HIS A 375 -12.03 -16.94 13.56
N ILE A 376 -11.29 -15.87 13.85
CA ILE A 376 -10.84 -15.51 15.20
C ILE A 376 -11.14 -14.03 15.41
N VAL A 377 -11.61 -13.70 16.62
CA VAL A 377 -11.88 -12.31 17.00
C VAL A 377 -10.96 -11.90 18.13
N ILE A 378 -10.23 -10.81 17.95
CA ILE A 378 -9.43 -10.17 18.99
C ILE A 378 -10.12 -8.88 19.40
N THR A 379 -10.56 -8.78 20.65
CA THR A 379 -11.25 -7.60 21.19
C THR A 379 -10.39 -6.93 22.25
N TYR A 380 -10.17 -5.63 22.10
CA TYR A 380 -9.56 -4.80 23.13
C TYR A 380 -10.65 -4.24 24.03
N ASN A 381 -10.76 -4.81 25.24
CA ASN A 381 -11.86 -4.54 26.14
C ASN A 381 -11.81 -3.11 26.68
N ASN A 382 -12.98 -2.49 26.82
CA ASN A 382 -13.13 -1.11 27.31
C ASN A 382 -12.99 -0.97 28.85
N LYS A 383 -12.60 -2.05 29.55
CA LYS A 383 -12.54 -2.08 31.02
C LYS A 383 -11.28 -1.34 31.50
N PRO A 384 -11.36 -0.55 32.58
CA PRO A 384 -10.18 0.07 33.18
C PRO A 384 -9.27 -1.03 33.72
N SER A 385 -8.14 -1.28 33.05
CA SER A 385 -7.13 -2.17 33.60
C SER A 385 -6.51 -1.52 34.83
N ARG A 386 -6.35 -2.28 35.93
CA ARG A 386 -5.62 -1.81 37.13
C ARG A 386 -4.16 -1.44 36.83
N LYS A 387 -3.61 -1.90 35.70
CA LYS A 387 -2.34 -1.46 35.12
C LYS A 387 -2.65 -0.83 33.78
N GLN A 388 -2.69 0.50 33.70
CA GLN A 388 -2.72 1.20 32.42
C GLN A 388 -1.51 0.73 31.59
N LEU A 389 -1.75 0.38 30.33
CA LEU A 389 -0.67 0.15 29.39
C LEU A 389 0.15 1.44 29.31
N GLN A 390 1.43 1.38 29.63
CA GLN A 390 2.31 2.56 29.60
C GLN A 390 2.92 2.81 28.21
N SER A 391 2.75 1.86 27.29
CA SER A 391 3.37 1.91 25.97
C SER A 391 2.52 1.19 24.92
N ILE A 392 2.78 1.52 23.66
CA ILE A 392 2.25 0.82 22.49
C ILE A 392 2.84 -0.60 22.47
N ILE A 393 1.97 -1.60 22.30
CA ILE A 393 2.39 -3.01 22.20
C ILE A 393 2.08 -3.53 20.81
N VAL A 394 3.08 -4.14 20.17
CA VAL A 394 2.94 -4.77 18.86
C VAL A 394 2.90 -6.29 19.03
N LEU A 395 1.75 -6.87 18.71
CA LEU A 395 1.54 -8.32 18.68
C LEU A 395 1.70 -8.78 17.24
N LYS A 396 2.54 -9.80 17.04
CA LYS A 396 2.72 -10.44 15.75
C LYS A 396 2.17 -11.86 15.80
N TYR A 397 1.45 -12.24 14.76
CA TYR A 397 1.07 -13.62 14.48
C TYR A 397 1.57 -13.97 13.09
N ILE A 398 2.11 -15.19 12.95
CA ILE A 398 2.49 -15.72 11.64
C ILE A 398 1.39 -16.66 11.21
N TRP A 399 0.75 -16.35 10.10
CA TRP A 399 -0.15 -17.27 9.43
C TRP A 399 0.64 -18.09 8.40
N ILE A 400 0.40 -19.39 8.41
CA ILE A 400 1.05 -20.36 7.53
C ILE A 400 -0.05 -21.07 6.75
N TYR A 401 0.15 -21.14 5.44
CA TYR A 401 -0.68 -21.91 4.52
C TYR A 401 0.19 -22.79 3.65
N LEU A 402 -0.04 -24.08 3.79
CA LEU A 402 0.70 -25.12 3.08
C LEU A 402 -0.31 -25.88 2.25
N CYS A 403 -0.27 -25.72 0.94
CA CYS A 403 -1.03 -26.56 0.03
C CYS A 403 -0.08 -27.48 -0.71
N ASN A 404 -0.38 -28.78 -0.65
CA ASN A 404 0.17 -29.74 -1.59
C ASN A 404 -0.87 -30.01 -2.66
N ASP A 405 -0.72 -29.38 -3.81
CA ASP A 405 -1.35 -29.83 -5.04
C ASP A 405 -0.45 -30.87 -5.71
N GLN A 406 -1.03 -31.80 -6.48
CA GLN A 406 -0.32 -32.86 -7.21
C GLN A 406 0.80 -32.31 -8.12
N PHE A 407 0.73 -31.02 -8.47
CA PHE A 407 1.66 -30.37 -9.39
C PHE A 407 2.57 -29.32 -8.73
N LYS A 408 2.25 -28.81 -7.54
CA LYS A 408 3.01 -27.73 -6.90
C LYS A 408 2.73 -27.61 -5.40
N SER A 409 3.79 -27.57 -4.58
CA SER A 409 3.68 -27.13 -3.18
C SER A 409 3.66 -25.60 -3.13
N GLU A 410 2.61 -25.02 -2.57
CA GLU A 410 2.52 -23.57 -2.31
C GLU A 410 2.63 -23.33 -0.80
N ASN A 411 3.68 -22.63 -0.39
CA ASN A 411 3.91 -22.23 0.98
C ASN A 411 3.76 -20.72 1.07
N VAL A 412 2.70 -20.27 1.74
CA VAL A 412 2.43 -18.86 1.95
C VAL A 412 2.55 -18.53 3.43
N PHE A 413 3.37 -17.53 3.72
CA PHE A 413 3.57 -17.00 5.07
C PHE A 413 3.09 -15.57 5.11
N SER A 414 2.38 -15.21 6.17
CA SER A 414 1.87 -13.86 6.35
C SER A 414 2.03 -13.39 7.78
N ASN A 415 2.33 -12.10 7.93
CA ASN A 415 2.38 -11.43 9.22
C ASN A 415 1.06 -10.70 9.46
N VAL A 416 0.42 -11.00 10.58
CA VAL A 416 -0.66 -10.22 11.17
C VAL A 416 -0.08 -9.42 12.32
N VAL A 417 -0.04 -8.11 12.15
CA VAL A 417 0.45 -7.16 13.14
C VAL A 417 -0.74 -6.45 13.77
N VAL A 418 -0.86 -6.60 15.08
CA VAL A 418 -1.89 -5.96 15.89
C VAL A 418 -1.22 -5.05 16.89
N THR A 419 -1.46 -3.75 16.75
CA THR A 419 -0.86 -2.73 17.60
C THR A 419 -1.91 -2.24 18.60
N ILE A 420 -1.65 -2.42 19.89
CA ILE A 420 -2.54 -2.01 20.98
C ILE A 420 -2.11 -0.65 21.49
N VAL A 421 -3.04 0.30 21.54
CA VAL A 421 -2.79 1.68 21.98
C VAL A 421 -3.36 1.91 23.38
N PRO A 422 -2.60 2.51 24.32
CA PRO A 422 -3.15 2.90 25.61
C PRO A 422 -4.33 3.86 25.48
N ARG A 423 -5.33 3.75 26.38
CA ARG A 423 -6.50 4.65 26.38
C ARG A 423 -6.11 6.12 26.50
N ASP A 424 -5.10 6.42 27.31
CA ASP A 424 -4.65 7.79 27.62
C ASP A 424 -3.41 8.18 26.80
N TYR A 425 -3.24 7.60 25.62
CA TYR A 425 -2.16 7.96 24.70
C TYR A 425 -2.48 9.31 24.01
N SER A 426 -2.40 10.39 24.78
CA SER A 426 -2.42 11.77 24.30
C SER A 426 -1.03 12.37 24.53
N TYR A 427 -0.35 12.78 23.45
CA TYR A 427 0.88 13.57 23.55
C TYR A 427 0.59 15.01 23.94
#